data_AF-K1TZ74-F1
#
_entry.id   AF-K1TZ74-F1
#
_cell.length_a   1.000
_cell.length_b   1.000
_cell.length_c   1.000
_cell.angle_alpha   90.00
_cell.angle_beta   90.00
_cell.angle_gamma   90.00
#
_symmetry.space_group_name_H-M   'P 1'
#
loop_
_entity.id
_entity.type
_entity.pdbx_description
1 polymer ?
#
loop_
_entity_poly.entity_id
_entity_poly.type
_entity_poly.pdbx_seq_one_letter_code
_entity_poly.pdbx_strand_id
1 'polypeptide(L)'
;QFVTGIVANQYNALQMTILNRSEGQVDTLRLRFSDLLGTKMTSNPNFRNGVEPHIWDDYGKVSWYVYHPTRQDYEKLSNAVSDYLEVFQDMSQSADQQWAQTM
;
A
#
# COMPACT_ATOMS: atom_id res chain seq x y z
N GLN A 1 4.26 -4.51 -4.27
CA GLN A 1 5.67 -4.39 -3.84
C GLN A 1 5.80 -3.33 -2.76
N PHE A 2 6.70 -3.50 -1.80
CA PHE A 2 7.09 -2.42 -0.89
C PHE A 2 8.05 -1.48 -1.61
N VAL A 3 7.93 -0.17 -1.40
CA VAL A 3 8.77 0.84 -2.07
C VAL A 3 9.38 1.79 -1.06
N THR A 4 10.58 2.24 -1.39
CA THR A 4 11.37 3.15 -0.57
C THR A 4 11.03 4.60 -0.91
N GLY A 5 11.22 5.47 0.06
CA GLY A 5 11.11 6.91 -0.11
C GLY A 5 12.47 7.56 -0.34
N ILE A 6 12.80 8.51 0.53
CA ILE A 6 14.06 9.26 0.50
C ILE A 6 15.25 8.35 0.90
N VAL A 7 15.02 7.38 1.78
CA VAL A 7 16.06 6.50 2.33
C VAL A 7 15.93 5.11 1.71
N ALA A 8 17.02 4.65 1.07
CA ALA A 8 17.02 3.47 0.20
C ALA A 8 16.75 2.13 0.91
N ASN A 9 16.94 2.03 2.22
CA ASN A 9 16.64 0.83 3.01
C ASN A 9 15.41 1.01 3.91
N GLN A 10 14.60 2.06 3.69
CA GLN A 10 13.37 2.29 4.44
C GLN A 10 12.18 2.28 3.49
N TYR A 11 11.35 1.25 3.63
CA TYR A 11 10.13 1.07 2.86
C TYR A 11 8.97 1.77 3.58
N ASN A 12 8.47 2.85 2.99
CA ASN A 12 7.44 3.71 3.58
C ASN A 12 6.10 3.64 2.85
N ALA A 13 6.00 2.79 1.81
CA ALA A 13 4.79 2.64 1.04
C ALA A 13 4.62 1.23 0.45
N LEU A 14 3.37 0.89 0.19
CA LEU A 14 2.96 -0.25 -0.62
C LEU A 14 2.56 0.25 -2.02
N GLN A 15 3.19 -0.28 -3.06
CA GLN A 15 2.81 -0.05 -4.44
C GLN A 15 2.15 -1.29 -5.03
N MET A 16 1.00 -1.09 -5.66
CA MET A 16 0.22 -2.11 -6.35
C MET A 16 0.04 -1.69 -7.80
N THR A 17 0.12 -2.66 -8.70
CA THR A 17 0.01 -2.42 -10.14
C THR A 17 -1.04 -3.37 -10.69
N ILE A 18 -2.07 -2.81 -11.33
CA ILE A 18 -3.09 -3.59 -12.03
C ILE A 18 -2.53 -3.99 -13.39
N LEU A 19 -2.63 -5.28 -13.72
CA LEU A 19 -2.16 -5.83 -14.98
C LEU A 19 -3.33 -6.39 -15.77
N ASN A 20 -3.45 -5.98 -17.02
CA ASN A 20 -4.21 -6.65 -18.05
C ASN A 20 -3.29 -7.69 -18.73
N ARG A 21 -3.81 -8.89 -18.98
CA ARG A 21 -3.02 -10.00 -19.54
C ARG A 21 -2.52 -9.76 -20.97
N SER A 22 -3.24 -8.99 -21.79
CA SER A 22 -2.86 -8.69 -23.17
C SER A 22 -2.11 -7.36 -23.30
N GLU A 23 -2.48 -6.36 -22.52
CA GLU A 23 -1.98 -4.98 -22.69
C GLU A 23 -0.92 -4.59 -21.65
N GLY A 24 -0.69 -5.43 -20.62
CA GLY A 24 0.29 -5.16 -19.58
C GLY A 24 -0.26 -4.25 -18.48
N GLN A 25 0.52 -3.27 -18.04
CA GLN A 25 0.14 -2.41 -16.93
C GLN A 25 -1.03 -1.49 -17.27
N VAL A 26 -2.09 -1.56 -16.47
CA VAL A 26 -3.30 -0.72 -16.58
C VAL A 26 -3.17 0.51 -15.69
N ASP A 27 -2.87 0.31 -14.42
CA ASP A 27 -2.76 1.39 -13.44
C ASP A 27 -1.80 1.02 -12.30
N THR A 28 -1.37 2.01 -11.51
CA THR A 28 -0.55 1.80 -10.33
C THR A 28 -0.97 2.73 -9.18
N LEU A 29 -1.31 2.12 -8.05
CA LEU A 29 -1.55 2.80 -6.80
C LEU A 29 -0.33 2.70 -5.89
N ARG A 30 0.08 3.83 -5.31
CA ARG A 30 1.10 3.89 -4.25
C ARG A 30 0.47 4.44 -2.97
N LEU A 31 0.37 3.59 -1.95
CA LEU A 31 -0.13 3.92 -0.63
C LEU A 31 1.04 4.15 0.33
N ARG A 32 1.29 5.42 0.70
CA ARG A 32 2.26 5.70 1.78
C ARG A 32 1.62 5.37 3.11
N PHE A 33 2.39 4.78 4.01
CA PHE A 33 1.87 4.42 5.33
C PHE A 33 1.52 5.65 6.16
N SER A 34 2.28 6.75 6.00
CA SER A 34 1.98 8.04 6.63
C SER A 34 0.61 8.60 6.23
N ASP A 35 0.20 8.42 4.98
CA ASP A 35 -1.04 8.97 4.46
C ASP A 35 -2.26 8.25 5.07
N LEU A 36 -2.11 6.96 5.38
CA LEU A 36 -3.18 6.12 5.95
C LEU A 36 -3.18 6.08 7.48
N LEU A 37 -1.99 6.04 8.09
CA LEU A 37 -1.83 5.81 9.52
C LEU A 37 -1.47 7.08 10.29
N GLY A 38 -1.06 8.14 9.57
CA GLY A 38 -0.52 9.36 10.15
C GLY A 38 0.87 9.17 10.75
N THR A 39 1.42 10.26 11.29
CA THR A 39 2.58 10.18 12.18
C THR A 39 2.17 9.54 13.49
N LYS A 40 2.96 8.57 13.98
CA LYS A 40 2.64 7.80 15.19
C LYS A 40 3.47 8.30 16.36
N MET A 41 2.78 8.70 17.43
CA MET A 41 3.44 9.03 18.69
C MET A 41 3.94 7.75 19.36
N THR A 42 5.17 7.82 19.87
CA THR A 42 5.82 6.68 20.52
C THR A 42 6.46 7.13 21.83
N SER A 43 6.72 6.18 22.72
CA SER A 43 7.46 6.46 23.96
C SER A 43 8.97 6.60 23.75
N ASN A 44 9.47 6.44 22.52
CA ASN A 44 10.88 6.51 22.22
C ASN A 44 11.38 7.97 22.30
N PRO A 45 12.34 8.29 23.18
CA PRO A 45 12.79 9.68 23.41
C PRO A 45 13.49 10.31 22.20
N ASN A 46 13.94 9.50 21.23
CA ASN A 46 14.53 9.98 19.97
C ASN A 46 13.46 10.46 18.97
N PHE A 47 12.19 10.08 19.16
CA PHE A 47 11.08 10.37 18.25
C PHE A 47 10.01 11.19 18.98
N ARG A 48 10.40 12.33 19.55
CA ARG A 48 9.51 13.19 20.36
C ARG A 48 8.33 13.74 19.59
N ASN A 49 8.49 13.94 18.29
CA ASN A 49 7.45 14.41 17.38
C ASN A 49 6.70 13.26 16.69
N GLY A 50 6.92 12.02 17.17
CA GLY A 50 6.45 10.81 16.54
C GLY A 50 7.35 10.32 15.40
N VAL A 51 6.91 9.25 14.75
CA VAL A 51 7.59 8.58 13.65
C VAL A 51 6.58 8.28 12.55
N GLU A 52 6.96 8.53 11.30
CA GLU A 52 6.20 8.03 10.16
C GLU A 52 6.39 6.51 10.05
N PRO A 53 5.32 5.71 9.97
CA PRO A 53 5.45 4.26 9.88
C PRO A 53 6.25 3.86 8.65
N HIS A 54 7.26 3.01 8.85
CA HIS A 54 8.03 2.41 7.78
C HIS A 54 8.69 1.11 8.26
N ILE A 55 9.02 0.27 7.28
CA ILE A 55 9.82 -0.93 7.47
C ILE A 55 11.28 -0.56 7.18
N TRP A 56 12.19 -0.97 8.06
CA TRP A 56 13.62 -0.75 7.90
C TRP A 56 14.31 -2.08 7.64
N ASP A 57 15.17 -2.10 6.62
CA ASP A 57 16.13 -3.17 6.38
C ASP A 57 17.48 -2.82 7.01
N ASP A 58 17.74 -3.43 8.17
CA ASP A 58 19.00 -3.37 8.88
C ASP A 58 19.89 -4.56 8.51
N TYR A 59 20.59 -4.44 7.38
CA TYR A 59 21.52 -5.45 6.85
C TYR A 59 20.89 -6.85 6.74
N GLY A 60 19.70 -6.95 6.13
CA GLY A 60 18.93 -8.17 5.94
C GLY A 60 17.92 -8.45 7.04
N LYS A 61 17.89 -7.64 8.11
CA LYS A 61 16.86 -7.71 9.16
C LYS A 61 15.75 -6.72 8.84
N VAL A 62 14.73 -7.22 8.16
CA VAL A 62 13.59 -6.42 7.71
C VAL A 62 12.49 -6.44 8.76
N SER A 63 12.19 -5.29 9.38
CA SER A 63 11.10 -5.16 10.36
C SER A 63 10.52 -3.75 10.42
N TRP A 64 9.34 -3.61 11.01
CA TRP A 64 8.80 -2.30 11.36
C TRP A 64 9.75 -1.56 12.30
N TYR A 65 10.04 -0.28 12.02
CA TYR A 65 10.95 0.50 12.82
C TYR A 65 10.21 1.41 13.79
N VAL A 66 10.51 1.23 15.09
CA VAL A 66 9.94 1.97 16.23
C VAL A 66 8.45 1.75 16.43
N TYR A 67 7.60 2.12 15.48
CA TYR A 67 6.16 1.86 15.51
C TYR A 67 5.82 0.54 14.83
N HIS A 68 5.09 -0.33 15.54
CA HIS A 68 4.60 -1.60 15.01
C HIS A 68 3.09 -1.48 14.76
N PRO A 69 2.62 -1.58 13.50
CA PRO A 69 1.20 -1.50 13.20
C PRO A 69 0.39 -2.55 13.95
N THR A 70 -0.75 -2.09 14.44
CA THR A 70 -1.74 -2.92 15.11
C THR A 70 -2.62 -3.63 14.08
N ARG A 71 -3.45 -4.58 14.53
CA ARG A 71 -4.47 -5.20 13.67
C ARG A 71 -5.37 -4.16 12.99
N GLN A 72 -5.78 -3.11 13.70
CA GLN A 72 -6.63 -2.05 13.15
C GLN A 72 -5.92 -1.23 12.05
N ASP A 73 -4.61 -1.03 12.18
CA ASP A 73 -3.83 -0.37 11.13
C ASP A 73 -3.76 -1.24 9.87
N TYR A 74 -3.60 -2.56 10.03
CA TYR A 74 -3.68 -3.50 8.91
C TYR A 74 -5.08 -3.56 8.28
N GLU A 75 -6.15 -3.44 9.07
CA GLU A 75 -7.51 -3.33 8.55
C GLU A 75 -7.68 -2.06 7.70
N LYS A 76 -7.14 -0.91 8.12
CA LYS A 76 -7.14 0.31 7.29
C LYS A 76 -6.38 0.14 5.98
N LEU A 77 -5.20 -0.48 6.02
CA LEU A 77 -4.43 -0.79 4.82
C LEU A 77 -5.24 -1.71 3.89
N SER A 78 -5.83 -2.78 4.43
CA SER A 78 -6.63 -3.73 3.67
C SER A 78 -7.84 -3.06 3.03
N ASN A 79 -8.55 -2.19 3.76
CA ASN A 79 -9.71 -1.48 3.23
C ASN A 79 -9.31 -0.53 2.09
N ALA A 80 -8.25 0.27 2.27
CA ALA A 80 -7.77 1.15 1.20
C ALA A 80 -7.35 0.38 -0.07
N VAL A 81 -6.82 -0.83 0.10
CA VAL A 81 -6.53 -1.73 -1.03
C VAL A 81 -7.82 -2.26 -1.67
N SER A 82 -8.77 -2.74 -0.87
CA SER A 82 -10.06 -3.25 -1.35
C SER A 82 -10.84 -2.19 -2.12
N ASP A 83 -10.96 -0.99 -1.57
CA ASP A 83 -11.67 0.14 -2.19
C ASP A 83 -11.08 0.49 -3.57
N TYR A 84 -9.76 0.44 -3.69
CA TYR A 84 -9.10 0.66 -4.98
C TYR A 84 -9.35 -0.48 -5.97
N LEU A 85 -9.33 -1.74 -5.51
CA LEU A 85 -9.56 -2.90 -6.37
C LEU A 85 -10.99 -3.00 -6.88
N GLU A 86 -11.97 -2.54 -6.11
CA GLU A 86 -13.40 -2.57 -6.49
C GLU A 86 -13.66 -1.85 -7.82
N VAL A 87 -13.01 -0.70 -8.06
CA VAL A 87 -13.11 0.07 -9.30
C VAL A 87 -12.79 -0.77 -10.54
N PHE A 88 -11.81 -1.67 -10.44
CA PHE A 88 -11.39 -2.50 -11.57
C PHE A 88 -12.21 -3.79 -11.71
N GLN A 89 -12.83 -4.26 -10.62
CA GLN A 89 -13.75 -5.40 -10.69
C GLN A 89 -15.02 -5.02 -11.47
N ASP A 90 -15.58 -3.84 -11.21
CA ASP A 90 -16.74 -3.34 -11.94
C ASP A 90 -16.45 -3.15 -13.43
N MET A 91 -15.27 -2.63 -13.77
CA MET A 91 -14.84 -2.50 -15.17
C MET A 91 -14.74 -3.84 -15.88
N SER A 92 -14.20 -4.88 -15.21
CA SER A 92 -14.10 -6.22 -15.81
C SER A 92 -15.47 -6.84 -16.09
N GLN A 93 -16.41 -6.73 -15.15
CA GLN A 93 -17.78 -7.24 -15.34
C GLN A 93 -18.53 -6.48 -16.43
N SER A 94 -18.33 -5.17 -16.51
CA SER A 94 -18.95 -4.31 -17.54
C SER A 94 -18.43 -4.65 -18.94
N ALA A 95 -17.11 -4.80 -19.08
CA ALA A 95 -16.49 -5.24 -20.32
C ALA A 95 -16.96 -6.66 -20.69
N ASP A 96 -17.13 -7.52 -19.68
CA ASP A 96 -17.58 -8.88 -19.91
C ASP A 96 -19.01 -8.96 -20.44
N GLN A 97 -19.89 -8.13 -19.90
CA GLN A 97 -21.28 -8.03 -20.35
C GLN A 97 -21.42 -7.38 -21.73
N GLN A 98 -20.54 -6.45 -22.12
CA GLN A 98 -20.56 -5.84 -23.44
C GLN A 98 -20.14 -6.82 -24.55
N TRP A 99 -19.14 -7.68 -24.32
CA TRP A 99 -18.79 -8.69 -25.33
C TRP A 99 -19.89 -9.74 -25.51
N ALA A 100 -20.61 -10.08 -24.44
CA ALA A 100 -21.71 -11.05 -24.50
C ALA A 100 -22.93 -10.53 -25.29
N GLN A 101 -23.09 -9.21 -25.42
CA GLN A 101 -24.18 -8.58 -26.18
C GLN A 101 -23.85 -8.32 -27.65
N THR A 102 -22.57 -8.43 -28.03
CA THR A 102 -22.09 -8.17 -29.40
C THR A 102 -21.78 -9.44 -30.20
N MET A 103 -22.00 -10.62 -29.60
CA MET A 103 -21.94 -11.95 -30.22
C MET A 103 -23.33 -12.55 -30.39
#